data_AF-B7KDJ5-F1
#
_entry.id   AF-B7KDJ5-F1
#
_cell.length_a   1.000
_cell.length_b   1.000
_cell.length_c   1.000
_cell.angle_alpha   90.00
_cell.angle_beta   90.00
_cell.angle_gamma   90.00
#
_symmetry.space_group_name_H-M   'P 1'
#
loop_
_entity.id
_entity.type
_entity.pdbx_description
1 polymer ?
#
loop_
_entity_poly.entity_id
_entity_poly.type
_entity_poly.pdbx_seq_one_letter_code
_entity_poly.pdbx_strand_id
1 'polypeptide(L)'
;MKKPLNFTKKLKINTDNNQGFTLVEALAGITVAGMVFAAVAPVIMIGISTRLQTQKAQQAIEIAQGEVNRIQTLMAQGVNVDDEDEKLPPVLPSEVDTQEELIAVQAPESTVDNFAELNSSDSSNGYKKAYLVELNNQTAQPDFLVQVFRDEGIRFQQGRINGQLAVFRVGIRVYSGLAKDNIGNLETDVASLQMTESFGQQRTRPLAVIYTEISQSDAQFSLQEYEEYLDED
;
A
#
# COMPACT_ATOMS: atom_id res chain seq x y z
N MET A 1 -75.03 42.39 52.00
CA MET A 1 -75.92 41.94 50.90
C MET A 1 -75.12 41.07 49.93
N LYS A 2 -75.55 39.82 49.75
CA LYS A 2 -75.01 38.88 48.78
C LYS A 2 -75.38 39.32 47.36
N LYS A 3 -74.42 39.31 46.43
CA LYS A 3 -74.63 38.97 45.02
C LYS A 3 -73.32 38.42 44.42
N PRO A 4 -73.33 37.25 43.76
CA PRO A 4 -72.14 36.61 43.23
C PRO A 4 -71.88 37.07 41.78
N LEU A 5 -70.62 37.12 41.37
CA LEU A 5 -70.25 37.30 39.97
C LEU A 5 -69.42 36.10 39.50
N ASN A 6 -70.10 35.30 38.69
CA ASN A 6 -69.58 34.19 37.92
C ASN A 6 -68.47 34.65 36.97
N PHE A 7 -67.33 33.95 37.02
CA PHE A 7 -66.42 33.83 35.88
C PHE A 7 -65.91 32.39 35.80
N THR A 8 -66.81 31.46 35.48
CA THR A 8 -66.40 30.19 34.88
C THR A 8 -66.02 30.47 33.43
N LYS A 9 -64.76 30.87 33.23
CA LYS A 9 -64.10 30.78 31.93
C LYS A 9 -64.07 29.29 31.58
N LYS A 10 -65.01 28.83 30.76
CA LYS A 10 -64.92 27.49 30.16
C LYS A 10 -63.65 27.48 29.31
N LEU A 11 -62.59 26.88 29.83
CA LEU A 11 -61.52 26.32 29.02
C LEU A 11 -62.20 25.33 28.09
N LYS A 12 -62.45 25.77 26.86
CA LYS A 12 -62.74 24.89 25.74
C LYS A 12 -61.42 24.15 25.51
N ILE A 13 -61.25 23.04 26.25
CA ILE A 13 -60.30 22.01 25.87
C ILE A 13 -60.84 21.56 24.51
N ASN A 14 -60.20 22.04 23.45
CA ASN A 14 -60.31 21.37 22.16
C ASN A 14 -59.85 19.96 22.48
N THR A 15 -60.78 19.02 22.51
CA THR A 15 -60.43 17.61 22.51
C THR A 15 -59.68 17.44 21.20
N ASP A 16 -58.36 17.46 21.29
CA ASP A 16 -57.47 17.17 20.19
C ASP A 16 -58.02 15.92 19.51
N ASN A 17 -58.14 15.98 18.19
CA ASN A 17 -58.41 14.83 17.38
C ASN A 17 -57.36 13.78 17.73
N ASN A 18 -57.69 12.90 18.68
CA ASN A 18 -57.04 11.62 18.90
C ASN A 18 -57.39 10.76 17.68
N GLN A 19 -56.85 11.16 16.54
CA GLN A 19 -56.66 10.34 15.37
C GLN A 19 -55.52 9.41 15.75
N GLY A 20 -55.88 8.42 16.56
CA GLY A 20 -54.95 7.45 17.13
C GLY A 20 -54.20 6.76 16.00
N PHE A 21 -52.88 6.71 16.14
CA PHE A 21 -51.97 5.84 15.42
C PHE A 21 -52.64 4.53 15.04
N THR A 22 -53.13 4.42 13.80
CA THR A 22 -53.72 3.18 13.34
C THR A 22 -52.58 2.21 13.03
N LEU A 23 -52.76 0.93 13.31
CA LEU A 23 -51.76 -0.12 13.05
C LEU A 23 -51.28 -0.12 11.59
N VAL A 24 -52.14 0.34 10.67
CA VAL A 24 -51.86 0.53 9.23
C VAL A 24 -50.90 1.69 8.98
N GLU A 25 -51.02 2.81 9.67
CA GLU A 25 -50.11 3.96 9.55
C GLU A 25 -48.70 3.61 10.07
N ALA A 26 -48.62 2.86 11.18
CA ALA A 26 -47.36 2.34 11.68
C ALA A 26 -46.71 1.35 10.69
N LEU A 27 -47.49 0.47 10.05
CA LEU A 27 -47.00 -0.46 9.02
C LEU A 27 -46.52 0.30 7.78
N ALA A 28 -47.26 1.31 7.33
CA ALA A 28 -46.86 2.17 6.22
C ALA A 28 -45.57 2.94 6.55
N GLY A 29 -45.46 3.47 7.76
CA GLY A 29 -44.25 4.16 8.25
C GLY A 29 -43.01 3.26 8.24
N ILE A 30 -43.11 2.03 8.76
CA ILE A 30 -42.00 1.05 8.71
C ILE A 30 -41.64 0.70 7.25
N THR A 31 -42.64 0.56 6.37
CA THR A 31 -42.41 0.26 4.95
C THR A 31 -41.67 1.39 4.24
N VAL A 32 -42.12 2.64 4.42
CA VAL A 32 -41.49 3.82 3.83
C VAL A 32 -40.09 4.03 4.40
N ALA A 33 -39.90 3.89 5.71
CA ALA A 33 -38.58 3.95 6.34
C ALA A 33 -37.64 2.87 5.78
N GLY A 34 -38.13 1.64 5.63
CA GLY A 34 -37.37 0.53 5.02
C GLY A 34 -36.94 0.83 3.59
N MET A 35 -37.81 1.40 2.76
CA MET A 35 -37.45 1.82 1.40
C MET A 35 -36.41 2.94 1.39
N VAL A 36 -36.51 3.91 2.30
CA VAL A 36 -35.52 4.99 2.43
C VAL A 36 -34.16 4.43 2.85
N PHE A 37 -34.11 3.53 3.84
CA PHE A 37 -32.85 2.90 4.25
C PHE A 37 -32.24 2.04 3.13
N ALA A 38 -33.05 1.28 2.40
CA ALA A 38 -32.60 0.50 1.25
C ALA A 38 -32.01 1.38 0.14
N ALA A 39 -32.56 2.58 -0.07
CA ALA A 39 -32.04 3.53 -1.06
C ALA A 39 -30.73 4.21 -0.63
N VAL A 40 -30.51 4.42 0.67
CA VAL A 40 -29.31 5.11 1.19
C VAL A 40 -28.12 4.16 1.40
N ALA A 41 -28.38 2.88 1.69
CA ALA A 41 -27.32 1.90 1.99
C ALA A 41 -26.22 1.77 0.90
N PRO A 42 -26.54 1.75 -0.42
CA PRO A 42 -25.51 1.66 -1.45
C PRO A 42 -24.51 2.83 -1.43
N VAL A 43 -24.99 4.05 -1.16
CA VAL A 43 -24.15 5.26 -1.13
C VAL A 43 -23.15 5.21 0.02
N ILE A 44 -23.59 4.74 1.19
CA ILE A 44 -22.72 4.59 2.36
C ILE A 44 -21.63 3.54 2.08
N MET A 45 -22.01 2.40 1.50
CA MET A 45 -21.06 1.31 1.18
C MET A 45 -19.98 1.76 0.21
N ILE A 46 -20.36 2.51 -0.83
CA ILE A 46 -19.42 3.11 -1.78
C ILE A 46 -18.41 4.01 -1.05
N GLY A 47 -18.89 4.92 -0.19
CA GLY A 47 -18.02 5.84 0.53
C GLY A 47 -17.02 5.14 1.47
N ILE A 48 -17.46 4.09 2.17
CA ILE A 48 -16.59 3.30 3.04
C ILE A 48 -15.53 2.55 2.22
N SER A 49 -15.94 1.95 1.09
CA SER A 49 -15.04 1.22 0.19
C SER A 49 -13.91 2.11 -0.32
N THR A 50 -14.23 3.30 -0.84
CA THR A 50 -13.22 4.23 -1.35
C THR A 50 -12.24 4.61 -0.25
N ARG A 51 -12.72 4.91 0.97
CA ARG A 51 -11.84 5.24 2.09
C ARG A 51 -10.89 4.11 2.45
N LEU A 52 -11.38 2.87 2.50
CA LEU A 52 -10.54 1.71 2.78
C LEU A 52 -9.49 1.47 1.69
N GLN A 53 -9.88 1.63 0.42
CA GLN A 53 -8.95 1.52 -0.70
C GLN A 53 -7.87 2.60 -0.64
N THR A 54 -8.24 3.86 -0.39
CA THR A 54 -7.28 4.96 -0.21
C THR A 54 -6.35 4.71 0.97
N GLN A 55 -6.88 4.22 2.10
CA GLN A 55 -6.07 3.89 3.26
C GLN A 55 -5.05 2.78 2.97
N LYS A 56 -5.45 1.73 2.25
CA LYS A 56 -4.54 0.66 1.85
C LYS A 56 -3.47 1.12 0.87
N ALA A 57 -3.83 1.95 -0.10
CA ALA A 57 -2.87 2.54 -1.03
C ALA A 57 -1.84 3.41 -0.29
N GLN A 58 -2.30 4.22 0.67
CA GLN A 58 -1.41 5.04 1.50
C GLN A 58 -0.45 4.18 2.34
N GLN A 59 -0.94 3.11 2.96
CA GLN A 59 -0.09 2.17 3.70
C GLN A 59 0.95 1.50 2.79
N ALA A 60 0.56 1.12 1.57
CA ALA A 60 1.50 0.54 0.60
C ALA A 60 2.62 1.52 0.23
N ILE A 61 2.30 2.81 0.06
CA ILE A 61 3.29 3.87 -0.19
C ILE A 61 4.23 4.03 1.02
N GLU A 62 3.68 4.03 2.23
CA GLU A 62 4.47 4.12 3.47
C GLU A 62 5.43 2.94 3.64
N ILE A 63 4.99 1.72 3.31
CA ILE A 63 5.84 0.52 3.30
C ILE A 63 6.96 0.67 2.26
N ALA A 64 6.63 1.08 1.03
CA ALA A 64 7.62 1.25 -0.03
C ALA A 64 8.68 2.30 0.35
N GLN A 65 8.27 3.44 0.90
CA GLN A 65 9.18 4.47 1.40
C GLN A 65 10.01 3.99 2.59
N GLY A 66 9.41 3.19 3.48
CA GLY A 66 10.12 2.54 4.59
C GLY A 66 11.28 1.67 4.11
N GLU A 67 11.09 0.92 3.03
CA GLU A 67 12.15 0.12 2.42
C GLU A 67 13.24 0.97 1.76
N VAL A 68 12.88 2.04 1.04
CA VAL A 68 13.88 3.01 0.54
C VAL A 68 14.73 3.56 1.68
N ASN A 69 14.08 4.02 2.76
CA ASN A 69 14.78 4.58 3.91
C ASN A 69 15.66 3.56 4.61
N ARG A 70 15.23 2.29 4.69
CA ARG A 70 16.03 1.19 5.24
C ARG A 70 17.30 0.99 4.42
N ILE A 71 17.17 0.91 3.09
CA ILE A 71 18.30 0.71 2.18
C ILE A 71 19.25 1.92 2.25
N GLN A 72 18.73 3.15 2.22
CA GLN A 72 19.54 4.37 2.38
C GLN A 72 20.29 4.40 3.70
N THR A 73 19.65 3.98 4.80
CA THR A 73 20.28 3.92 6.12
C THR A 73 21.41 2.88 6.14
N LEU A 74 21.19 1.72 5.52
CA LEU A 74 22.22 0.69 5.39
C LEU A 74 23.41 1.18 4.57
N MET A 75 23.16 1.86 3.45
CA MET A 75 24.21 2.45 2.62
C MET A 75 24.98 3.55 3.35
N ALA A 76 24.30 4.41 4.10
CA ALA A 76 24.94 5.45 4.91
C ALA A 76 25.80 4.87 6.04
N GLN A 77 25.43 3.70 6.58
CA GLN A 77 26.21 3.00 7.61
C GLN A 77 27.43 2.27 7.04
N GLY A 78 27.47 2.04 5.73
CA GLY A 78 28.48 1.22 5.06
C GLY A 78 28.21 -0.27 5.29
N VAL A 79 27.73 -0.94 4.24
CA VAL A 79 27.56 -2.40 4.25
C VAL A 79 28.87 -3.04 3.82
N ASN A 80 29.35 -4.03 4.58
CA ASN A 80 30.49 -4.83 4.16
C ASN A 80 30.09 -5.78 3.04
N VAL A 81 30.99 -6.03 2.09
CA VAL A 81 30.75 -6.91 0.94
C VAL A 81 30.22 -8.28 1.35
N ASP A 82 30.72 -8.84 2.46
CA ASP A 82 30.29 -10.15 2.98
C ASP A 82 28.84 -10.18 3.51
N ASP A 83 28.27 -9.03 3.84
CA ASP A 83 26.91 -8.89 4.38
C ASP A 83 25.91 -8.31 3.36
N GLU A 84 26.37 -7.95 2.16
CA GLU A 84 25.53 -7.31 1.14
C GLU A 84 24.33 -8.18 0.75
N ASP A 85 24.58 -9.48 0.55
CA ASP A 85 23.53 -10.42 0.15
C ASP A 85 22.45 -10.53 1.23
N GLU A 86 22.75 -10.44 2.51
CA GLU A 86 21.71 -10.52 3.55
C GLU A 86 20.90 -9.21 3.68
N LYS A 87 21.55 -8.06 3.48
CA LYS A 87 21.02 -6.76 3.88
C LYS A 87 20.46 -5.93 2.71
N LEU A 88 21.04 -6.06 1.53
CA LEU A 88 20.66 -5.30 0.34
C LEU A 88 19.64 -6.07 -0.52
N PRO A 89 18.86 -5.36 -1.35
CA PRO A 89 17.95 -6.01 -2.29
C PRO A 89 18.68 -6.99 -3.22
N PRO A 90 17.99 -8.05 -3.68
CA PRO A 90 18.51 -8.96 -4.68
C PRO A 90 18.91 -8.21 -5.95
N VAL A 91 20.08 -8.56 -6.46
CA VAL A 91 20.59 -8.06 -7.73
C VAL A 91 19.88 -8.74 -8.90
N LEU A 92 19.58 -7.97 -9.93
CA LEU A 92 19.12 -8.48 -11.21
C LEU A 92 20.28 -9.17 -11.95
N PRO A 93 20.00 -10.13 -12.85
CA PRO A 93 21.04 -10.67 -13.71
C PRO A 93 21.67 -9.54 -14.54
N SER A 94 22.97 -9.64 -14.80
CA SER A 94 23.89 -8.64 -15.38
C SER A 94 23.51 -8.02 -16.73
N GLU A 95 22.32 -8.28 -17.25
CA GLU A 95 21.77 -7.72 -18.49
C GLU A 95 20.83 -6.53 -18.23
N VAL A 96 20.69 -6.07 -16.98
CA VAL A 96 19.85 -4.92 -16.62
C VAL A 96 20.74 -3.76 -16.19
N ASP A 97 21.04 -2.89 -17.15
CA ASP A 97 21.92 -1.73 -16.94
C ASP A 97 21.21 -0.40 -17.19
N THR A 98 19.96 -0.44 -17.65
CA THR A 98 19.15 0.76 -17.91
C THR A 98 17.93 0.85 -17.01
N GLN A 99 17.42 2.08 -16.82
CA GLN A 99 16.18 2.31 -16.07
C GLN A 99 14.98 1.61 -16.71
N GLU A 100 14.94 1.50 -18.04
CA GLU A 100 13.85 0.83 -18.77
C GLU A 100 13.80 -0.67 -18.46
N GLU A 101 14.96 -1.32 -18.36
CA GLU A 101 15.07 -2.73 -18.00
C GLU A 101 14.70 -2.97 -16.53
N LEU A 102 15.04 -2.03 -15.63
CA LEU A 102 14.60 -2.06 -14.23
C LEU A 102 13.07 -1.98 -14.10
N ILE A 103 12.42 -1.22 -14.98
CA ILE A 103 10.95 -1.14 -15.02
C ILE A 103 10.34 -2.42 -15.60
N ALA A 104 11.02 -3.06 -16.57
CA ALA A 104 10.58 -4.28 -17.25
C ALA A 104 10.73 -5.57 -16.41
N VAL A 105 11.33 -5.49 -15.21
CA VAL A 105 11.46 -6.64 -14.30
C VAL A 105 10.11 -7.31 -14.08
N GLN A 106 10.07 -8.63 -14.19
CA GLN A 106 8.84 -9.43 -14.05
C GLN A 106 8.23 -9.32 -12.65
N ALA A 107 6.94 -9.58 -12.54
CA ALA A 107 6.25 -9.67 -11.27
C ALA A 107 6.72 -10.91 -10.46
N PRO A 108 6.47 -10.97 -9.15
CA PRO A 108 7.01 -12.04 -8.33
C PRO A 108 6.33 -13.40 -8.60
N GLU A 109 7.14 -14.45 -8.69
CA GLU A 109 6.75 -15.83 -8.97
C GLU A 109 6.60 -16.67 -7.69
N SER A 110 7.16 -16.22 -6.56
CA SER A 110 7.04 -16.90 -5.26
C SER A 110 7.09 -15.91 -4.10
N THR A 111 6.77 -16.40 -2.89
CA THR A 111 6.82 -15.61 -1.67
C THR A 111 7.80 -16.18 -0.66
N VAL A 112 8.38 -15.31 0.16
CA VAL A 112 9.20 -15.67 1.32
C VAL A 112 8.68 -15.00 2.58
N ASP A 113 8.99 -15.54 3.75
CA ASP A 113 8.45 -14.99 5.00
C ASP A 113 9.26 -13.77 5.47
N ASN A 114 10.54 -13.69 5.12
CA ASN A 114 11.43 -12.62 5.58
C ASN A 114 12.30 -12.06 4.45
N PHE A 115 12.77 -10.82 4.65
CA PHE A 115 13.68 -10.14 3.71
C PHE A 115 14.98 -10.94 3.46
N ALA A 116 15.60 -11.49 4.51
CA ALA A 116 16.84 -12.25 4.40
C ALA A 116 16.74 -13.50 3.51
N GLU A 117 15.53 -14.03 3.32
CA GLU A 117 15.29 -15.22 2.49
C GLU A 117 15.26 -14.89 0.98
N LEU A 118 15.19 -13.60 0.62
CA LEU A 118 15.23 -13.14 -0.77
C LEU A 118 16.54 -13.53 -1.44
N ASN A 119 17.66 -13.45 -0.72
CA ASN A 119 19.03 -13.70 -1.20
C ASN A 119 19.66 -14.96 -0.62
N SER A 120 18.86 -15.86 -0.02
CA SER A 120 19.37 -17.14 0.48
C SER A 120 20.10 -17.92 -0.63
N SER A 121 21.15 -18.66 -0.29
CA SER A 121 22.23 -19.18 -1.17
C SER A 121 21.81 -20.01 -2.42
N ASP A 122 20.51 -20.25 -2.62
CA ASP A 122 19.90 -20.89 -3.80
C ASP A 122 19.26 -19.89 -4.79
N SER A 123 19.37 -18.57 -4.59
CA SER A 123 18.48 -17.60 -5.25
C SER A 123 19.16 -16.61 -6.19
N SER A 124 19.63 -17.13 -7.34
CA SER A 124 19.83 -16.31 -8.56
C SER A 124 18.55 -15.64 -9.09
N ASN A 125 17.42 -15.80 -8.37
CA ASN A 125 16.09 -15.30 -8.69
C ASN A 125 15.45 -14.57 -7.50
N GLY A 126 16.24 -14.03 -6.57
CA GLY A 126 15.71 -13.30 -5.41
C GLY A 126 14.77 -12.16 -5.81
N TYR A 127 15.07 -11.48 -6.92
CA TYR A 127 14.24 -10.42 -7.51
C TYR A 127 12.88 -10.92 -8.00
N LYS A 128 12.68 -12.23 -8.19
CA LYS A 128 11.38 -12.85 -8.53
C LYS A 128 10.57 -13.25 -7.30
N LYS A 129 11.04 -12.92 -6.10
CA LYS A 129 10.36 -13.23 -4.85
C LYS A 129 9.77 -11.97 -4.24
N ALA A 130 8.66 -12.11 -3.53
CA ALA A 130 8.14 -11.07 -2.66
C ALA A 130 8.13 -11.56 -1.22
N TYR A 131 8.58 -10.74 -0.27
CA TYR A 131 8.46 -11.09 1.13
C TYR A 131 7.12 -10.62 1.71
N LEU A 132 6.64 -11.34 2.71
CA LEU A 132 5.35 -11.08 3.33
C LEU A 132 5.46 -10.01 4.41
N VAL A 133 4.54 -9.05 4.41
CA VAL A 133 4.45 -8.02 5.44
C VAL A 133 3.10 -8.12 6.14
N GLU A 134 3.15 -8.35 7.45
CA GLU A 134 1.98 -8.35 8.34
C GLU A 134 2.07 -7.14 9.27
N LEU A 135 1.03 -6.29 9.27
CA LEU A 135 1.00 -5.08 10.10
C LEU A 135 0.32 -5.31 11.44
N ASN A 136 -0.57 -6.29 11.53
CA ASN A 136 -1.47 -6.46 12.67
C ASN A 136 -1.23 -7.73 13.51
N ASN A 137 -0.30 -8.63 13.12
CA ASN A 137 0.01 -9.90 13.81
C ASN A 137 -1.26 -10.70 14.22
N GLN A 138 -2.36 -10.51 13.50
CA GLN A 138 -3.68 -10.98 13.88
C GLN A 138 -4.26 -11.97 12.86
N THR A 139 -3.66 -12.09 11.68
CA THR A 139 -4.26 -12.87 10.60
C THR A 139 -3.23 -13.83 10.01
N ALA A 140 -3.63 -15.07 9.76
CA ALA A 140 -2.81 -16.05 9.00
C ALA A 140 -2.57 -15.65 7.53
N GLN A 141 -3.01 -14.46 7.11
CA GLN A 141 -2.80 -13.90 5.79
C GLN A 141 -2.02 -12.59 5.91
N PRO A 142 -0.98 -12.39 5.08
CA PRO A 142 -0.21 -11.16 5.08
C PRO A 142 -1.08 -9.99 4.60
N ASP A 143 -0.82 -8.80 5.12
CA ASP A 143 -1.51 -7.58 4.70
C ASP A 143 -0.98 -7.08 3.34
N PHE A 144 0.33 -7.28 3.10
CA PHE A 144 1.03 -6.85 1.90
C PHE A 144 2.09 -7.87 1.47
N LEU A 145 2.45 -7.83 0.18
CA LEU A 145 3.62 -8.51 -0.36
C LEU A 145 4.54 -7.47 -0.98
N VAL A 146 5.84 -7.55 -0.69
CA VAL A 146 6.80 -6.55 -1.14
C VAL A 146 7.86 -7.23 -1.99
N GLN A 147 7.97 -6.81 -3.25
CA GLN A 147 9.03 -7.19 -4.16
C GLN A 147 10.06 -6.05 -4.17
N VAL A 148 11.32 -6.38 -3.88
CA VAL A 148 12.45 -5.45 -3.95
C VAL A 148 13.51 -6.05 -4.86
N PHE A 149 14.17 -5.22 -5.64
CA PHE A 149 15.26 -5.62 -6.52
C PHE A 149 16.13 -4.41 -6.85
N ARG A 150 17.35 -4.67 -7.30
CA ARG A 150 18.31 -3.64 -7.70
C ARG A 150 19.10 -4.05 -8.93
N ASP A 151 19.67 -3.08 -9.63
CA ASP A 151 20.75 -3.34 -10.59
C ASP A 151 22.08 -3.65 -9.88
N GLU A 152 23.10 -4.03 -10.66
CA GLU A 152 24.42 -4.36 -10.12
C GLU A 152 25.06 -3.15 -9.42
N GLY A 153 24.84 -1.96 -10.00
CA GLY A 153 25.37 -0.69 -9.52
C GLY A 153 26.87 -0.56 -9.74
N ILE A 154 27.39 0.64 -9.47
CA ILE A 154 28.83 0.91 -9.48
C ILE A 154 29.41 0.70 -8.09
N ARG A 155 30.63 0.17 -8.04
CA ARG A 155 31.39 -0.06 -6.81
C ARG A 155 32.64 0.80 -6.77
N PHE A 156 33.01 1.28 -5.59
CA PHE A 156 34.25 2.01 -5.40
C PHE A 156 35.45 1.13 -5.76
N GLN A 157 36.23 1.55 -6.75
CA GLN A 157 37.40 0.78 -7.21
C GLN A 157 38.67 1.08 -6.40
N GLN A 158 38.67 2.17 -5.61
CA GLN A 158 39.82 2.65 -4.85
C GLN A 158 39.39 3.25 -3.50
N GLY A 159 40.31 3.31 -2.52
CA GLY A 159 40.06 3.92 -1.21
C GLY A 159 39.88 2.92 -0.05
N ARG A 160 39.45 3.42 1.12
CA ARG A 160 39.25 2.61 2.35
C ARG A 160 38.02 1.71 2.30
N ILE A 161 37.15 1.94 1.33
CA ILE A 161 35.87 1.26 1.10
C ILE A 161 35.85 0.54 -0.26
N ASN A 162 37.02 0.14 -0.76
CA ASN A 162 37.17 -0.61 -2.02
C ASN A 162 36.25 -1.85 -2.04
N GLY A 163 35.46 -1.98 -3.11
CA GLY A 163 34.50 -3.06 -3.31
C GLY A 163 33.10 -2.78 -2.79
N GLN A 164 32.88 -1.72 -2.01
CA GLN A 164 31.52 -1.31 -1.58
C GLN A 164 30.77 -0.62 -2.71
N LEU A 165 29.43 -0.73 -2.70
CA LEU A 165 28.55 -0.09 -3.66
C LEU A 165 28.55 1.44 -3.50
N ALA A 166 28.88 2.15 -4.57
CA ALA A 166 28.86 3.61 -4.65
C ALA A 166 27.46 4.12 -5.02
N VAL A 167 26.86 3.54 -6.06
CA VAL A 167 25.53 3.92 -6.57
C VAL A 167 24.83 2.73 -7.19
N PHE A 168 23.52 2.63 -7.00
CA PHE A 168 22.66 1.64 -7.65
C PHE A 168 21.21 2.11 -7.68
N ARG A 169 20.41 1.58 -8.60
CA ARG A 169 18.98 1.84 -8.68
C ARG A 169 18.21 0.69 -8.05
N VAL A 170 17.15 1.03 -7.33
CA VAL A 170 16.26 0.08 -6.65
C VAL A 170 14.86 0.23 -7.20
N GLY A 171 14.22 -0.91 -7.47
CA GLY A 171 12.79 -1.02 -7.70
C GLY A 171 12.08 -1.68 -6.52
N ILE A 172 10.98 -1.08 -6.09
CA ILE A 172 10.14 -1.57 -4.99
C ILE A 172 8.70 -1.61 -5.47
N ARG A 173 8.06 -2.77 -5.36
CA ARG A 173 6.65 -2.96 -5.69
C ARG A 173 5.91 -3.55 -4.50
N VAL A 174 4.81 -2.91 -4.10
CA VAL A 174 3.99 -3.34 -2.97
C VAL A 174 2.64 -3.80 -3.48
N TYR A 175 2.36 -5.07 -3.29
CA TYR A 175 1.10 -5.73 -3.62
C TYR A 175 0.21 -5.85 -2.39
N SER A 176 -1.10 -5.87 -2.61
CA SER A 176 -2.08 -6.21 -1.57
C SER A 176 -1.90 -7.66 -1.13
N GLY A 177 -2.14 -7.98 0.14
CA GLY A 177 -2.20 -9.36 0.64
C GLY A 177 -3.13 -10.29 -0.16
N LEU A 178 -4.16 -9.72 -0.79
CA LEU A 178 -5.08 -10.44 -1.68
C LEU A 178 -4.42 -10.98 -2.96
N ALA A 179 -3.23 -10.47 -3.31
CA ALA A 179 -2.45 -10.91 -4.46
C ALA A 179 -1.67 -12.21 -4.20
N LYS A 180 -1.56 -12.65 -2.93
CA LYS A 180 -0.88 -13.90 -2.57
C LYS A 180 -1.43 -15.11 -3.33
N ASP A 181 -2.75 -15.17 -3.52
CA ASP A 181 -3.41 -16.27 -4.23
C ASP A 181 -3.14 -16.26 -5.75
N ASN A 182 -2.59 -15.17 -6.31
CA ASN A 182 -2.32 -15.00 -7.74
C ASN A 182 -0.82 -14.87 -8.05
N ILE A 183 0.05 -15.22 -7.10
CA ILE A 183 1.50 -15.33 -7.32
C ILE A 183 1.79 -16.13 -8.62
N GLY A 184 2.70 -15.62 -9.45
CA GLY A 184 3.00 -16.16 -10.78
C GLY A 184 2.09 -15.65 -11.92
N ASN A 185 0.96 -15.00 -11.61
CA ASN A 185 0.07 -14.32 -12.57
C ASN A 185 -0.10 -12.83 -12.23
N LEU A 186 0.88 -12.25 -11.55
CA LEU A 186 0.87 -10.85 -11.15
C LEU A 186 1.32 -9.96 -12.30
N GLU A 187 0.86 -8.71 -12.26
CA GLU A 187 1.21 -7.65 -13.20
C GLU A 187 2.18 -6.66 -12.53
N THR A 188 2.78 -5.79 -13.33
CA THR A 188 3.76 -4.79 -12.87
C THR A 188 3.20 -3.36 -12.89
N ASP A 189 2.12 -3.13 -13.63
CA ASP A 189 1.44 -1.84 -13.72
C ASP A 189 0.66 -1.52 -12.45
N VAL A 190 0.77 -0.28 -11.96
CA VAL A 190 0.07 0.18 -10.75
C VAL A 190 -1.44 -0.01 -10.88
N ALA A 191 -2.07 -0.54 -9.84
CA ALA A 191 -3.52 -0.71 -9.77
C ALA A 191 -4.23 0.64 -9.88
N SER A 192 -5.24 0.72 -10.74
CA SER A 192 -6.11 1.91 -10.79
C SER A 192 -6.94 1.99 -9.51
N LEU A 193 -6.96 3.16 -8.87
CA LEU A 193 -7.82 3.45 -7.73
C LEU A 193 -9.21 3.93 -8.16
N GLN A 194 -9.54 3.86 -9.45
CA GLN A 194 -10.84 4.29 -9.95
C GLN A 194 -11.93 3.27 -9.60
N MET A 195 -13.00 3.77 -8.99
CA MET A 195 -14.14 3.01 -8.46
C MET A 195 -14.83 2.07 -9.47
N THR A 196 -14.64 2.28 -10.78
CA THR A 196 -15.22 1.46 -11.85
C THR A 196 -14.37 0.24 -12.22
N GLU A 197 -13.10 0.23 -11.83
CA GLU A 197 -12.21 -0.90 -12.04
C GLU A 197 -12.22 -1.75 -10.77
N SER A 198 -13.05 -2.79 -10.83
CA SER A 198 -13.29 -3.77 -9.77
C SER A 198 -12.04 -4.11 -8.93
N PHE A 199 -12.26 -4.38 -7.64
CA PHE A 199 -11.33 -4.99 -6.66
C PHE A 199 -10.42 -6.10 -7.22
N GLY A 200 -10.80 -6.72 -8.36
CA GLY A 200 -9.97 -7.65 -9.11
C GLY A 200 -8.57 -7.13 -9.46
N GLN A 201 -8.39 -5.84 -9.77
CA GLN A 201 -7.06 -5.32 -10.10
C GLN A 201 -6.09 -5.38 -8.92
N GLN A 202 -6.56 -5.15 -7.69
CA GLN A 202 -5.70 -5.23 -6.49
C GLN A 202 -5.25 -6.67 -6.18
N ARG A 203 -5.80 -7.67 -6.88
CA ARG A 203 -5.40 -9.07 -6.74
C ARG A 203 -4.25 -9.46 -7.66
N THR A 204 -3.94 -8.65 -8.68
CA THR A 204 -2.87 -8.94 -9.64
C THR A 204 -1.87 -7.79 -9.76
N ARG A 205 -2.26 -6.55 -9.48
CA ARG A 205 -1.45 -5.34 -9.66
C ARG A 205 -0.91 -4.77 -8.34
N PRO A 206 0.29 -4.18 -8.36
CA PRO A 206 0.83 -3.47 -7.20
C PRO A 206 0.01 -2.22 -6.86
N LEU A 207 -0.13 -1.93 -5.57
CA LEU A 207 -0.75 -0.71 -5.03
C LEU A 207 0.21 0.48 -5.05
N ALA A 208 1.51 0.22 -4.94
CA ALA A 208 2.56 1.23 -4.98
C ALA A 208 3.79 0.67 -5.69
N VAL A 209 4.42 1.51 -6.51
CA VAL A 209 5.67 1.21 -7.20
C VAL A 209 6.60 2.41 -7.05
N ILE A 210 7.82 2.19 -6.58
CA ILE A 210 8.85 3.21 -6.42
C ILE A 210 10.12 2.73 -7.11
N TYR A 211 10.68 3.60 -7.95
CA TYR A 211 12.02 3.45 -8.51
C TYR A 211 12.86 4.61 -8.00
N THR A 212 14.02 4.32 -7.43
CA THR A 212 14.91 5.36 -6.90
C THR A 212 16.36 4.94 -7.04
N GLU A 213 17.22 5.92 -7.22
CA GLU A 213 18.66 5.74 -7.10
C GLU A 213 19.09 5.91 -5.64
N ILE A 214 20.04 5.09 -5.22
CA ILE A 214 20.67 5.15 -3.90
C ILE A 214 22.16 5.33 -4.13
N SER A 215 22.74 6.37 -3.53
CA SER A 215 24.17 6.63 -3.56
C SER A 215 24.78 6.72 -2.16
N GLN A 216 26.00 6.24 -2.01
CA GLN A 216 26.80 6.34 -0.80
C GLN A 216 27.74 7.54 -0.92
N SER A 217 27.61 8.50 0.01
CA SER A 217 28.53 9.65 0.06
C SER A 217 29.80 9.28 0.83
N ASP A 218 30.89 9.04 0.10
CA ASP A 218 32.24 9.30 0.58
C ASP A 218 32.80 10.50 -0.19
N ALA A 219 32.83 11.66 0.48
CA ALA A 219 32.92 13.00 -0.13
C ALA A 219 34.16 13.27 -1.00
N GLN A 220 35.12 12.33 -1.07
CA GLN A 220 36.33 12.45 -1.85
C GLN A 220 36.33 11.62 -3.15
N PHE A 221 35.50 10.58 -3.26
CA PHE A 221 35.44 9.67 -4.42
C PHE A 221 34.04 9.52 -5.01
N SER A 222 32.98 9.84 -4.26
CA SER A 222 31.60 9.68 -4.73
C SER A 222 31.21 10.59 -5.90
N LEU A 223 31.86 11.74 -6.08
CA LEU A 223 31.59 12.64 -7.21
C LEU A 223 32.12 12.08 -8.53
N GLN A 224 33.31 11.46 -8.50
CA GLN A 224 33.97 10.95 -9.70
C GLN A 224 33.30 9.66 -10.20
N GLU A 225 32.89 8.78 -9.29
CA GLU A 225 32.14 7.56 -9.61
C GLU A 225 30.71 7.88 -10.09
N TYR A 226 30.10 8.96 -9.58
CA TYR A 226 28.79 9.43 -10.05
C TYR A 226 28.88 10.06 -11.46
N GLU A 227 29.95 10.80 -11.77
CA GLU A 227 30.19 11.32 -13.12
C GLU A 227 30.43 10.17 -14.12
N GLU A 228 31.16 9.11 -13.72
CA GLU A 228 31.37 7.92 -14.56
C GLU A 228 30.05 7.16 -14.83
N TYR A 229 29.17 7.06 -13.83
CA TYR A 229 27.85 6.44 -13.99
C TYR A 229 26.95 7.16 -15.00
N LEU A 230 26.97 8.49 -15.00
CA LEU A 230 26.11 9.30 -15.87
C LEU A 230 26.59 9.35 -17.34
N ASP A 231 27.85 9.03 -17.61
CA ASP A 231 28.42 9.03 -18.96
C ASP A 231 28.21 7.69 -19.70
N GLU A 232 27.72 6.63 -19.03
CA GLU A 232 27.40 5.32 -19.62
C GLU A 232 25.95 5.15 -20.13
N ASP A 233 25.06 6.12 -19.88
CA ASP A 233 23.71 6.25 -20.50
C ASP A 233 23.73 6.97 -21.87
#